data_AF-A0A3P1SHM5-F1
#
_entry.id   AF-A0A3P1SHM5-F1
#
_cell.length_a   1.000
_cell.length_b   1.000
_cell.length_c   1.000
_cell.angle_alpha   90.00
_cell.angle_beta   90.00
_cell.angle_gamma   90.00
#
_symmetry.space_group_name_H-M   'P 1'
#
loop_
_entity.id
_entity.type
_entity.pdbx_description
1 polymer ?
#
loop_
_entity_poly.entity_id
_entity_poly.type
_entity_poly.pdbx_seq_one_letter_code
_entity_poly.pdbx_strand_id
1 'polypeptide(L)' 'MTVKPAQHEAFAQHVGSAIRAARRHLGMTQEELAELIGVSDRTMRSIEQGKTGVSFDSVLRSAQAVGVRWEVHTP' A
#
# COMPACT_ATOMS: atom_id res chain seq x y z
N MET A 1 24.12 -6.04 2.81
CA MET A 1 23.25 -5.93 1.61
C MET A 1 22.69 -4.53 1.54
N THR A 2 23.30 -3.65 0.75
CA THR A 2 22.74 -2.31 0.51
C THR A 2 21.87 -2.43 -0.73
N VAL A 3 20.56 -2.58 -0.52
CA VAL A 3 19.62 -2.52 -1.64
C VAL A 3 19.68 -1.09 -2.19
N LYS A 4 19.83 -0.94 -3.51
CA LYS A 4 19.95 0.40 -4.12
C LYS A 4 18.63 1.17 -3.93
N PRO A 5 18.66 2.50 -3.70
CA PRO A 5 17.46 3.31 -3.42
C PRO A 5 16.31 3.10 -4.42
N ALA A 6 16.64 2.97 -5.71
CA ALA A 6 15.67 2.74 -6.78
C ALA A 6 14.91 1.40 -6.68
N GLN A 7 15.52 0.36 -6.11
CA GLN A 7 14.88 -0.96 -5.99
C GLN A 7 13.80 -0.97 -4.91
N HIS A 8 14.03 -0.28 -3.79
CA HIS A 8 13.03 -0.12 -2.73
C HIS A 8 11.83 0.68 -3.22
N GLU A 9 12.09 1.73 -4.00
CA GLU A 9 11.03 2.59 -4.53
C GLU A 9 10.17 1.85 -5.56
N ALA A 10 10.80 1.08 -6.45
CA ALA A 10 10.08 0.21 -7.39
C ALA A 10 9.20 -0.84 -6.69
N PHE A 11 9.70 -1.45 -5.61
CA PHE A 11 8.92 -2.39 -4.81
C PHE A 11 7.73 -1.72 -4.11
N ALA A 12 7.94 -0.56 -3.49
CA ALA A 12 6.86 0.21 -2.86
C ALA A 12 5.78 0.64 -3.87
N GLN A 13 6.17 1.04 -5.08
CA GLN A 13 5.24 1.36 -6.17
C GLN A 13 4.44 0.15 -6.63
N HIS A 14 5.08 -1.02 -6.72
CA HIS A 14 4.40 -2.26 -7.06
C HIS A 14 3.34 -2.63 -6.02
N VAL A 15 3.71 -2.56 -4.74
CA VAL A 15 2.79 -2.75 -3.61
C VAL A 15 1.60 -1.77 -3.67
N GLY A 16 1.89 -0.47 -3.82
CA GLY A 16 0.85 0.56 -3.90
C GLY A 16 -0.12 0.34 -5.07
N SER A 17 0.42 -0.09 -6.21
CA SER A 17 -0.37 -0.42 -7.40
C SER A 17 -1.27 -1.64 -7.18
N ALA A 18 -0.79 -2.66 -6.48
CA ALA A 18 -1.59 -3.84 -6.14
C ALA A 18 -2.78 -3.48 -5.22
N ILE A 19 -2.54 -2.68 -4.18
CA ILE A 19 -3.59 -2.17 -3.28
C ILE A 19 -4.62 -1.36 -4.08
N ARG A 20 -4.16 -0.45 -4.95
CA ARG A 20 -5.03 0.35 -5.81
C ARG A 20 -5.90 -0.51 -6.72
N ALA A 21 -5.33 -1.52 -7.35
CA ALA A 21 -6.06 -2.42 -8.24
C ALA A 21 -7.16 -3.18 -7.48
N ALA A 22 -6.82 -3.75 -6.32
CA ALA A 22 -7.77 -4.46 -5.47
C ALA A 22 -8.89 -3.54 -4.96
N ARG A 23 -8.56 -2.33 -4.47
CA ARG A 23 -9.55 -1.33 -4.07
C ARG A 23 -10.54 -1.02 -5.19
N ARG A 24 -10.05 -0.79 -6.42
CA ARG A 24 -10.91 -0.49 -7.57
C ARG A 24 -11.78 -1.68 -7.97
N HIS A 25 -11.28 -2.91 -7.83
CA HIS A 25 -12.08 -4.11 -8.06
C HIS A 25 -13.25 -4.23 -7.08
N LEU A 26 -13.07 -3.77 -5.84
CA LEU A 26 -14.11 -3.68 -4.82
C LEU A 26 -15.05 -2.47 -4.99
N GLY A 27 -14.83 -1.62 -6.00
CA GLY A 27 -15.66 -0.43 -6.25
C GLY A 27 -15.45 0.73 -5.28
N MET A 28 -14.41 0.69 -4.45
CA MET A 28 -14.18 1.69 -3.40
C MET A 28 -13.43 2.94 -3.92
N THR A 29 -13.72 4.12 -3.36
CA THR A 29 -12.93 5.35 -3.51
C THR A 29 -11.69 5.35 -2.61
N GLN A 30 -10.74 6.27 -2.86
CA GLN A 30 -9.59 6.41 -1.96
C GLN A 30 -10.02 6.86 -0.56
N GLU A 31 -11.00 7.76 -0.46
CA GLU A 31 -11.55 8.24 0.81
C GLU A 31 -12.19 7.09 1.60
N GLU A 32 -12.99 6.24 0.96
CA GLU A 32 -13.65 5.10 1.63
C GLU A 32 -12.62 4.12 2.23
N LEU A 33 -11.56 3.80 1.49
CA LEU A 33 -10.50 2.94 2.03
C LEU A 33 -9.70 3.65 3.13
N ALA A 34 -9.44 4.95 2.98
CA ALA A 34 -8.73 5.74 3.97
C ALA A 34 -9.49 5.78 5.30
N GLU A 35 -10.80 6.04 5.24
CA GLU A 35 -11.71 6.03 6.39
C GLU A 35 -11.75 4.64 7.05
N LEU A 36 -11.89 3.58 6.25
CA LEU A 36 -11.95 2.20 6.74
C LEU A 36 -10.72 1.81 7.58
N ILE A 37 -9.54 2.28 7.18
CA ILE A 37 -8.29 1.95 7.89
C ILE A 37 -7.84 3.07 8.85
N GLY A 38 -8.61 4.15 8.99
CA GLY A 38 -8.31 5.25 9.91
C GLY A 38 -7.10 6.10 9.52
N VAL A 39 -6.94 6.45 8.24
CA VAL A 39 -5.90 7.37 7.74
C VAL A 39 -6.52 8.49 6.90
N SER A 40 -5.73 9.53 6.59
CA SER A 40 -6.18 10.58 5.68
C SER A 40 -6.21 10.11 4.21
N ASP A 41 -7.07 10.71 3.38
CA ASP A 41 -7.06 10.48 1.92
C ASP A 41 -5.67 10.75 1.30
N ARG A 42 -4.98 11.80 1.78
CA ARG A 42 -3.58 12.08 1.39
C ARG A 42 -2.65 10.91 1.68
N THR A 43 -2.79 10.29 2.84
CA THR A 43 -2.01 9.10 3.22
C THR A 43 -2.34 7.94 2.29
N MET A 44 -3.63 7.70 2.03
CA MET A 44 -4.07 6.64 1.12
C MET A 44 -3.49 6.83 -0.29
N ARG A 45 -3.58 8.05 -0.84
CA ARG A 45 -2.95 8.38 -2.12
C ARG A 45 -1.44 8.16 -2.12
N SER A 46 -0.76 8.46 -1.01
CA SER A 46 0.70 8.26 -0.90
C SER A 46 1.06 6.78 -0.87
N ILE A 47 0.26 5.95 -0.19
CA ILE A 47 0.40 4.49 -0.17
C ILE A 47 0.22 3.93 -1.59
N GLU A 48 -0.84 4.31 -2.30
CA GLU A 48 -1.08 3.81 -3.67
C GLU A 48 -0.04 4.26 -4.69
N GLN A 49 0.65 5.38 -4.42
CA GLN A 49 1.76 5.87 -5.24
C GLN A 49 3.12 5.23 -4.87
N GLY A 50 3.19 4.44 -3.79
CA GLY A 50 4.44 3.88 -3.29
C GLY A 50 5.41 4.95 -2.77
N LYS A 51 4.91 6.07 -2.25
CA LYS A 51 5.76 7.15 -1.72
C LYS A 51 6.47 6.72 -0.43
N THR A 52 7.69 7.20 -0.26
CA THR A 52 8.44 7.06 0.99
C THR A 52 7.79 7.84 2.14
N GLY A 53 8.01 7.39 3.38
CA GLY A 53 7.52 8.06 4.59
C GLY A 53 6.12 7.66 5.04
N VAL A 54 5.43 6.75 4.34
CA VAL A 54 4.24 6.08 4.86
C VAL A 54 4.63 4.97 5.84
N SER A 55 3.85 4.77 6.91
CA SER A 55 4.12 3.69 7.85
C SER A 55 3.83 2.32 7.24
N PHE A 56 4.66 1.34 7.57
CA PHE A 56 4.47 -0.05 7.15
C PHE A 56 3.11 -0.61 7.61
N ASP A 57 2.70 -0.28 8.83
CA ASP A 57 1.42 -0.67 9.40
C ASP A 57 0.21 -0.16 8.57
N SER A 58 0.24 1.09 8.09
CA SER A 58 -0.85 1.59 7.24
C SER A 58 -0.91 0.85 5.90
N VAL A 59 0.24 0.50 5.32
CA VAL A 59 0.29 -0.31 4.09
C VAL A 59 -0.29 -1.71 4.32
N LEU A 60 0.06 -2.35 5.43
CA LEU A 60 -0.51 -3.66 5.81
C LEU A 60 -2.01 -3.60 6.00
N ARG A 61 -2.51 -2.60 6.75
CA ARG A 61 -3.95 -2.40 6.97
C ARG A 61 -4.68 -2.14 5.65
N SER A 62 -4.13 -1.32 4.76
CA SER A 62 -4.70 -1.12 3.42
C SER A 62 -4.82 -2.43 2.65
N ALA A 63 -3.74 -3.22 2.61
CA ALA A 63 -3.72 -4.48 1.88
C ALA A 63 -4.70 -5.51 2.46
N GLN A 64 -4.75 -5.65 3.79
CA GLN A 64 -5.73 -6.53 4.45
C GLN A 64 -7.17 -6.12 4.14
N ALA A 65 -7.48 -4.82 4.18
CA ALA A 65 -8.81 -4.30 3.91
C ALA A 65 -9.30 -4.59 2.48
N VAL A 66 -8.38 -4.70 1.51
CA VAL A 66 -8.72 -4.98 0.11
C VAL A 66 -8.43 -6.43 -0.32
N GLY A 67 -8.06 -7.31 0.62
CA GLY A 67 -7.81 -8.73 0.33
C GLY A 67 -6.47 -9.05 -0.34
N VAL A 68 -5.51 -8.12 -0.34
CA VAL A 68 -4.13 -8.38 -0.79
C VAL A 68 -3.39 -9.16 0.30
N ARG A 69 -2.90 -10.35 -0.06
CA ARG A 69 -2.15 -11.24 0.84
C ARG A 69 -0.64 -11.00 0.73
N TRP A 70 0.05 -11.27 1.82
CA TRP A 70 1.50 -11.15 1.93
C TRP A 70 2.11 -12.48 2.37
N GLU A 71 3.30 -12.78 1.86
CA GLU A 71 4.11 -13.90 2.31
C GLU A 71 5.45 -13.36 2.83
N VAL A 72 5.85 -13.83 4.01
CA VAL A 72 7.15 -13.49 4.61
C VAL A 72 8.08 -14.67 4.34
N HIS A 73 9.10 -14.43 3.53
CA HIS A 73 10.14 -15.41 3.26
C HIS A 73 11.29 -15.21 4.25
N THR A 74 11.49 -16.18 5.13
CA THR A 74 12.72 -16.31 5.92
C THR A 74 13.73 -17.13 5.13
N PRO A 75 15.03 -16.75 5.11
CA PRO A 75 16.08 -17.51 4.41
C PRO A 75 16.22 -18.95 4.88
#